data_AF-A0A7G9RZU9-F1
#
_entry.id   AF-A0A7G9RZU9-F1
#
_cell.length_a   1.000
_cell.length_b   1.000
_cell.length_c   1.000
_cell.angle_alpha   90.00
_cell.angle_beta   90.00
_cell.angle_gamma   90.00
#
_symmetry.space_group_name_H-M   'P 1'
#
loop_
_entity.id
_entity.type
_entity.pdbx_description
1 polymer ?
#
loop_
_entity_poly.entity_id
_entity_poly.type
_entity_poly.pdbx_seq_one_letter_code
_entity_poly.pdbx_strand_id
1 'polypeptide(L)'
;MLLHEYMKKFRKKYNMTQSDLGNELGVPLEQIILWESRREFPDAGQKQKILNYFDAKNKGIVDTDSILKLPFLFGKPRSFKPVIFSALIPTLLFSFAFINTSWEPQERGLFVLLGISSMFLISIVSPFDFKTYYSYFGVYEDYIDVDDTRGFIALIKTIKGIFGRRKSIHIPYENIKSMEIMFDTHGHGSIQGLDHRRRQMYRNREFFVINMVTYDGKTYQLNLDRTFYKDDPERHDFNAMFDFFEEKGIPVSDPKMIRYSFVNYEDFVINAYKTVGKNVQ
;
A
#
# COMPACT_ATOMS: atom_id res chain seq x y z
N MET A 1 0.59 14.93 -5.51
CA MET A 1 -0.16 16.07 -6.07
C MET A 1 0.61 17.34 -5.75
N LEU A 2 0.71 18.29 -6.69
CA LEU A 2 1.39 19.57 -6.43
C LEU A 2 0.44 20.52 -5.68
N LEU A 3 0.96 21.40 -4.81
CA LEU A 3 0.14 22.25 -3.92
C LEU A 3 -0.95 23.04 -4.65
N HIS A 4 -0.65 23.63 -5.80
CA HIS A 4 -1.62 24.38 -6.59
C HIS A 4 -2.76 23.49 -7.14
N GLU A 5 -2.50 22.22 -7.46
CA GLU A 5 -3.55 21.26 -7.85
C GLU A 5 -4.40 20.91 -6.65
N TYR A 6 -3.78 20.80 -5.47
CA TYR A 6 -4.47 20.55 -4.21
C TYR A 6 -5.41 21.70 -3.86
N MET A 7 -4.94 22.94 -3.93
CA MET A 7 -5.77 24.13 -3.73
C MET A 7 -6.97 24.15 -4.69
N LYS A 8 -6.75 23.93 -6.00
CA LYS A 8 -7.84 23.89 -6.99
C LYS A 8 -8.85 22.79 -6.72
N LYS A 9 -8.39 21.57 -6.43
CA LYS A 9 -9.27 20.42 -6.16
C LYS A 9 -10.05 20.62 -4.87
N PHE A 10 -9.38 21.10 -3.81
CA PHE A 10 -10.01 21.41 -2.53
C PHE A 10 -11.10 22.44 -2.72
N ARG A 11 -10.78 23.59 -3.32
CA ARG A 11 -11.72 24.67 -3.59
C ARG A 11 -12.98 24.19 -4.34
N LYS A 12 -12.79 23.36 -5.37
CA LYS A 12 -13.90 22.74 -6.12
C LYS A 12 -14.72 21.77 -5.27
N LYS A 13 -14.09 20.94 -4.43
CA LYS A 13 -14.77 20.00 -3.53
C LYS A 13 -15.74 20.71 -2.57
N TYR A 14 -15.36 21.92 -2.12
CA TYR A 14 -16.13 22.71 -1.15
C TYR A 14 -16.95 23.84 -1.80
N ASN A 15 -17.11 23.84 -3.13
CA ASN A 15 -17.83 24.88 -3.89
C ASN A 15 -17.35 26.32 -3.59
N MET A 16 -16.07 26.49 -3.30
CA MET A 16 -15.48 27.78 -2.99
C MET A 16 -15.02 28.50 -4.27
N THR A 17 -15.09 29.83 -4.28
CA THR A 17 -14.40 30.67 -5.27
C THR A 17 -12.95 30.93 -4.83
N GLN A 18 -12.12 31.46 -5.73
CA GLN A 18 -10.73 31.82 -5.37
C GLN A 18 -10.71 32.95 -4.32
N SER A 19 -11.73 33.81 -4.35
CA SER A 19 -11.90 34.87 -3.36
C SER A 19 -12.23 34.31 -1.99
N ASP A 20 -13.11 33.31 -1.93
CA ASP A 20 -13.48 32.65 -0.66
C ASP A 20 -12.27 31.98 -0.02
N LEU A 21 -11.46 31.29 -0.84
CA LEU A 21 -10.23 30.68 -0.36
C LEU A 21 -9.21 31.72 0.14
N GLY A 22 -9.11 32.87 -0.53
CA GLY A 22 -8.28 33.99 -0.09
C GLY A 22 -8.72 34.53 1.27
N ASN A 23 -10.02 34.77 1.43
CA ASN A 23 -10.60 35.27 2.68
C ASN A 23 -10.34 34.32 3.86
N GLU A 24 -10.55 33.02 3.66
CA GLU A 24 -10.32 31.99 4.69
C GLU A 24 -8.85 31.85 5.07
N LEU A 25 -7.94 32.01 4.11
CA LEU A 25 -6.51 32.00 4.36
C LEU A 25 -5.96 33.35 4.85
N GLY A 26 -6.76 34.41 4.85
CA GLY A 26 -6.33 35.78 5.11
C GLY A 26 -5.27 36.25 4.11
N VAL A 27 -5.45 35.94 2.84
CA VAL A 27 -4.53 36.21 1.73
C VAL A 27 -5.29 36.89 0.58
N PRO A 28 -4.72 37.91 -0.10
CA PRO A 28 -5.38 38.57 -1.24
C PRO A 28 -5.72 37.59 -2.39
N LEU A 29 -6.82 37.86 -3.10
CA LEU A 29 -7.29 37.06 -4.24
C LEU A 29 -6.20 36.90 -5.31
N GLU A 30 -5.48 37.98 -5.59
CA GLU A 30 -4.42 38.04 -6.58
C GLU A 30 -3.35 36.98 -6.28
N GLN A 31 -3.00 36.81 -5.01
CA GLN A 31 -2.02 35.84 -4.57
C GLN A 31 -2.52 34.40 -4.76
N ILE A 32 -3.80 34.13 -4.47
CA ILE A 32 -4.42 32.82 -4.72
C ILE A 32 -4.41 32.48 -6.22
N ILE A 33 -4.71 33.45 -7.08
CA ILE A 33 -4.65 33.29 -8.54
C ILE A 33 -3.22 32.95 -8.98
N LEU A 34 -2.21 33.66 -8.45
CA LEU A 34 -0.80 33.41 -8.77
C LEU A 34 -0.34 32.00 -8.32
N TRP A 35 -0.74 31.56 -7.13
CA TRP A 35 -0.45 30.22 -6.62
C TRP A 35 -1.14 29.14 -7.43
N GLU A 36 -2.45 29.28 -7.69
CA GLU A 36 -3.24 28.30 -8.45
C GLU A 36 -2.82 28.20 -9.94
N SER A 37 -2.24 29.28 -10.49
CA SER A 37 -1.74 29.35 -11.87
C SER A 37 -0.26 29.00 -12.02
N ARG A 38 0.45 28.68 -10.93
CA ARG A 38 1.91 28.42 -10.88
C ARG A 38 2.79 29.61 -11.28
N ARG A 39 2.25 30.83 -11.26
CA ARG A 39 3.04 32.04 -11.54
C ARG A 39 3.93 32.41 -10.36
N GLU A 40 3.49 32.10 -9.14
CA GLU A 40 4.27 32.22 -7.91
C GLU A 40 4.06 31.02 -6.99
N PHE A 41 4.99 30.81 -6.07
CA PHE A 41 4.92 29.74 -5.09
C PHE A 41 4.80 30.32 -3.69
N PRO A 42 3.93 29.76 -2.82
CA PRO A 42 3.88 30.19 -1.43
C PRO A 42 5.20 29.85 -0.73
N ASP A 43 5.60 30.70 0.21
CA ASP A 43 6.74 30.44 1.09
C ASP A 43 6.44 29.30 2.09
N ALA A 44 7.43 28.89 2.89
CA ALA A 44 7.28 27.79 3.83
C ALA A 44 6.16 28.02 4.87
N GLY A 45 6.04 29.25 5.39
CA GLY A 45 5.00 29.60 6.38
C GLY A 45 3.61 29.61 5.76
N GLN A 46 3.48 30.15 4.55
CA GLN A 46 2.23 30.17 3.78
C GLN A 46 1.80 28.76 3.38
N LYS A 47 2.74 27.89 2.98
CA LYS A 47 2.47 26.47 2.72
C LYS A 47 1.89 25.80 3.96
N GLN A 48 2.52 25.99 5.12
CA GLN A 48 2.03 25.41 6.36
C GLN A 48 0.63 25.92 6.71
N LYS A 49 0.37 27.22 6.53
CA LYS A 49 -0.95 27.83 6.78
C LYS A 49 -2.03 27.22 5.88
N ILE A 50 -1.73 27.06 4.59
CA ILE A 50 -2.63 26.43 3.61
C ILE A 50 -2.92 24.97 4.00
N LEU A 51 -1.88 24.20 4.34
CA LEU A 51 -2.02 22.80 4.75
C LEU A 51 -2.82 22.68 6.03
N ASN A 52 -2.53 23.48 7.06
CA ASN A 52 -3.27 23.50 8.32
C ASN A 52 -4.74 23.86 8.12
N TYR A 53 -5.05 24.84 7.27
CA TYR A 53 -6.44 25.20 6.96
C TYR A 53 -7.17 24.04 6.27
N PHE A 54 -6.54 23.39 5.29
CA PHE A 54 -7.12 22.24 4.61
C PHE A 54 -7.29 21.05 5.54
N ASP A 55 -6.32 20.76 6.40
CA ASP A 55 -6.42 19.72 7.42
C ASP A 55 -7.50 20.05 8.43
N ALA A 56 -7.60 21.28 8.91
CA ALA A 56 -8.65 21.71 9.84
C ALA A 56 -10.05 21.62 9.22
N LYS A 57 -10.20 22.01 7.95
CA LYS A 57 -11.49 21.95 7.26
C LYS A 57 -11.86 20.52 6.85
N ASN A 58 -10.89 19.69 6.49
CA ASN A 58 -11.08 18.25 6.34
C ASN A 58 -11.35 17.57 7.69
N LYS A 59 -10.80 18.08 8.80
CA LYS A 59 -11.15 17.66 10.17
C LYS A 59 -12.55 18.13 10.58
N GLY A 60 -13.06 19.23 10.03
CA GLY A 60 -14.43 19.70 10.19
C GLY A 60 -15.44 18.96 9.31
N ILE A 61 -14.98 18.34 8.20
CA ILE A 61 -15.62 17.21 7.51
C ILE A 61 -14.95 15.91 7.97
N VAL A 62 -14.66 15.82 9.26
CA VAL A 62 -14.80 14.54 9.92
C VAL A 62 -16.30 14.37 9.95
N ASP A 63 -16.79 13.52 9.04
CA ASP A 63 -18.05 12.83 9.26
C ASP A 63 -18.13 12.58 10.77
N THR A 64 -19.25 12.95 11.38
CA THR A 64 -19.56 12.57 12.75
C THR A 64 -19.58 11.03 12.92
N ASP A 65 -19.24 10.29 11.85
CA ASP A 65 -18.87 8.88 11.74
C ASP A 65 -17.35 8.57 11.79
N SER A 66 -16.44 9.42 12.30
CA SER A 66 -15.08 8.95 12.70
C SER A 66 -15.11 8.13 14.00
N ILE A 67 -16.15 7.31 14.14
CA ILE A 67 -16.02 6.04 14.82
C ILE A 67 -14.86 5.35 14.11
N LEU A 68 -13.79 5.03 14.84
CA LEU A 68 -12.70 4.18 14.38
C LEU A 68 -13.29 3.06 13.49
N LYS A 69 -13.09 3.13 12.16
CA LYS A 69 -13.72 2.19 11.22
C LYS A 69 -12.95 0.88 11.23
N LEU A 70 -13.03 0.18 12.35
CA LEU A 70 -12.60 -1.21 12.42
C LEU A 70 -13.51 -2.06 11.53
N PRO A 71 -12.97 -3.07 10.85
CA PRO A 71 -11.56 -3.46 10.85
C PRO A 71 -10.70 -2.65 9.87
N PHE A 72 -9.45 -2.38 10.23
CA PHE A 72 -8.47 -1.92 9.25
C PHE A 72 -7.98 -3.11 8.41
N LEU A 73 -8.18 -3.08 7.10
CA LEU A 73 -7.83 -4.19 6.19
C LEU A 73 -6.66 -3.80 5.29
N PHE A 74 -5.52 -4.45 5.48
CA PHE A 74 -4.29 -4.15 4.75
C PHE A 74 -3.85 -5.30 3.85
N GLY A 75 -3.42 -4.98 2.62
CA GLY A 75 -2.91 -5.93 1.63
C GLY A 75 -4.00 -6.74 0.90
N LYS A 76 -5.29 -6.58 1.24
CA LYS A 76 -6.38 -7.39 0.67
C LYS A 76 -6.61 -7.01 -0.81
N PRO A 77 -6.66 -7.97 -1.75
CA PRO A 77 -6.88 -7.66 -3.16
C PRO A 77 -8.27 -7.06 -3.38
N ARG A 78 -8.35 -5.94 -4.11
CA ARG A 78 -9.64 -5.28 -4.44
C ARG A 78 -10.39 -5.92 -5.60
N SER A 79 -9.69 -6.69 -6.44
CA SER A 79 -10.29 -7.26 -7.63
C SER A 79 -9.61 -8.55 -8.02
N PHE A 80 -10.40 -9.45 -8.60
CA PHE A 80 -9.93 -10.69 -9.22
C PHE A 80 -9.38 -10.50 -10.64
N LYS A 81 -9.42 -9.27 -11.19
CA LYS A 81 -8.99 -8.98 -12.56
C LYS A 81 -7.56 -9.47 -12.86
N PRO A 82 -6.54 -9.28 -11.99
CA PRO A 82 -5.20 -9.79 -12.24
C PRO A 82 -5.16 -11.31 -12.42
N VAL A 83 -5.96 -12.05 -11.64
CA VAL A 83 -6.07 -13.51 -11.74
C VAL A 83 -6.68 -13.89 -13.08
N ILE A 84 -7.79 -13.26 -13.46
CA ILE A 84 -8.46 -13.51 -14.74
C ILE A 84 -7.51 -13.27 -15.92
N PHE A 85 -6.83 -12.11 -15.95
CA PHE A 85 -5.88 -11.80 -17.01
C PHE A 85 -4.70 -12.77 -17.04
N SER A 86 -4.19 -13.19 -15.87
CA SER A 86 -3.10 -14.18 -15.79
C SER A 86 -3.51 -15.59 -16.23
N ALA A 87 -4.78 -15.95 -16.03
CA ALA A 87 -5.28 -17.28 -16.38
C ALA A 87 -5.69 -17.40 -17.85
N LEU A 88 -5.90 -16.28 -18.55
CA LEU A 88 -6.47 -16.25 -19.90
C LEU A 88 -5.60 -17.01 -20.92
N ILE A 89 -4.30 -16.72 -20.97
CA ILE A 89 -3.38 -17.38 -21.91
C ILE A 89 -3.27 -18.90 -21.65
N PRO A 90 -2.98 -19.36 -20.42
CA PRO A 90 -2.99 -20.80 -20.11
C PRO A 90 -4.31 -21.47 -20.47
N THR A 91 -5.45 -20.84 -20.14
CA THR A 91 -6.78 -21.40 -20.40
C THR A 91 -7.06 -21.56 -21.88
N LEU A 92 -6.66 -20.58 -22.71
CA LEU A 92 -6.80 -20.68 -24.17
C LEU A 92 -5.94 -21.80 -24.74
N LEU A 93 -4.70 -21.95 -24.27
CA LEU A 93 -3.78 -23.01 -24.71
C LEU A 93 -4.31 -24.40 -24.34
N PHE A 94 -4.82 -24.58 -23.12
CA PHE A 94 -5.46 -25.82 -22.71
C PHE A 94 -6.71 -26.10 -23.54
N SER A 95 -7.57 -25.10 -23.73
CA SER A 95 -8.79 -25.26 -24.53
C SER A 95 -8.46 -25.69 -25.96
N PHE A 96 -7.42 -25.11 -26.57
CA PHE A 96 -6.97 -25.47 -27.91
C PHE A 96 -6.45 -26.91 -27.98
N ALA A 97 -5.73 -27.38 -26.94
CA ALA A 97 -5.29 -28.77 -26.85
C ALA A 97 -6.45 -29.77 -26.72
N PHE A 98 -7.53 -29.41 -26.01
CA PHE A 98 -8.68 -30.30 -25.78
C PHE A 98 -9.72 -30.29 -26.91
N ILE A 99 -9.92 -29.14 -27.58
CA ILE A 99 -10.92 -29.00 -28.66
C ILE A 99 -10.43 -29.68 -29.96
N ASN A 100 -9.14 -29.61 -30.27
CA ASN A 100 -8.59 -30.18 -31.50
C ASN A 100 -8.30 -31.69 -31.34
N THR A 101 -9.35 -32.50 -31.27
CA THR A 101 -9.24 -33.95 -31.08
C THR A 101 -8.65 -34.70 -32.27
N SER A 102 -8.58 -34.06 -33.44
CA SER A 102 -7.94 -34.58 -34.66
C SER A 102 -6.41 -34.55 -34.63
N TRP A 103 -5.83 -33.78 -33.70
CA TRP A 103 -4.39 -33.65 -33.57
C TRP A 103 -3.72 -34.85 -32.93
N GLU A 104 -2.48 -35.09 -33.33
CA GLU A 104 -1.69 -36.15 -32.73
C GLU A 104 -1.48 -35.86 -31.23
N PRO A 105 -1.33 -36.91 -30.39
CA PRO A 105 -1.09 -36.71 -28.95
C PRO A 105 0.09 -35.80 -28.63
N GLN A 106 1.13 -35.81 -29.47
CA GLN A 106 2.34 -35.00 -29.29
C GLN A 106 2.05 -33.50 -29.44
N GLU A 107 1.24 -33.14 -30.45
CA GLU A 107 0.83 -31.76 -30.71
C GLU A 107 -0.03 -31.22 -29.57
N ARG A 108 -1.01 -32.00 -29.10
CA ARG A 108 -1.82 -31.64 -27.92
C ARG A 108 -0.95 -31.51 -26.67
N GLY A 109 0.01 -32.41 -26.49
CA GLY A 109 0.99 -32.37 -25.40
C GLY A 109 1.80 -31.07 -25.40
N LEU A 110 2.23 -30.59 -26.57
CA LEU A 110 2.95 -29.32 -26.71
C LEU A 110 2.12 -28.13 -26.19
N PHE A 111 0.84 -28.04 -26.55
CA PHE A 111 -0.02 -26.94 -26.06
C PHE A 111 -0.28 -27.01 -24.55
N VAL A 112 -0.39 -28.20 -23.98
CA VAL A 112 -0.46 -28.37 -22.51
C VAL A 112 0.84 -27.89 -21.86
N LEU A 113 2.01 -28.27 -22.40
CA LEU A 113 3.31 -27.83 -21.90
C LEU A 113 3.49 -26.31 -22.01
N LEU A 114 3.05 -25.69 -23.11
CA LEU A 114 3.06 -24.23 -23.28
C LEU A 114 2.13 -23.56 -22.26
N GLY A 115 0.95 -24.12 -22.00
CA GLY A 115 0.02 -23.64 -20.97
C GLY A 115 0.68 -23.62 -19.58
N ILE A 116 1.28 -24.73 -19.17
CA ILE A 116 2.00 -24.85 -17.88
C ILE A 116 3.18 -23.86 -17.83
N SER A 117 3.98 -23.80 -18.89
CA SER A 117 5.15 -22.91 -18.98
C SER A 117 4.73 -21.44 -18.88
N SER A 118 3.62 -21.07 -19.51
CA SER A 118 3.08 -19.70 -19.43
C SER A 118 2.61 -19.36 -18.02
N MET A 119 1.99 -20.29 -17.27
CA MET A 119 1.64 -20.07 -15.86
C MET A 119 2.88 -19.79 -15.01
N PHE A 120 3.94 -20.58 -15.20
CA PHE A 120 5.20 -20.39 -14.50
C PHE A 120 5.84 -19.04 -14.85
N LEU A 121 5.91 -18.70 -16.14
CA LEU A 121 6.46 -17.44 -16.61
C LEU A 121 5.67 -16.24 -16.07
N ILE A 122 4.34 -16.29 -16.09
CA ILE A 122 3.49 -15.22 -15.51
C ILE A 122 3.75 -15.09 -14.01
N SER A 123 3.95 -16.19 -13.28
CA SER A 123 4.33 -16.13 -11.86
C SER A 123 5.71 -15.49 -11.62
N ILE A 124 6.56 -15.36 -12.65
CA ILE A 124 7.90 -14.75 -12.63
C ILE A 124 7.94 -13.35 -13.26
N VAL A 125 7.03 -12.98 -14.15
CA VAL A 125 7.10 -11.68 -14.84
C VAL A 125 5.89 -10.80 -14.60
N SER A 126 4.83 -11.33 -13.98
CA SER A 126 3.62 -10.57 -13.66
C SER A 126 4.01 -9.30 -12.90
N PRO A 127 3.36 -8.15 -13.17
CA PRO A 127 3.45 -6.91 -12.40
C PRO A 127 2.46 -6.87 -11.22
N PHE A 128 1.76 -7.97 -10.93
CA PHE A 128 0.92 -8.15 -9.75
C PHE A 128 1.53 -9.11 -8.73
N ASP A 129 1.51 -8.71 -7.46
CA ASP A 129 1.85 -9.60 -6.35
C ASP A 129 0.66 -10.49 -5.99
N PHE A 130 0.69 -11.74 -6.47
CA PHE A 130 -0.34 -12.73 -6.15
C PHE A 130 -0.28 -13.26 -4.71
N LYS A 131 0.75 -12.90 -3.92
CA LYS A 131 0.79 -13.26 -2.49
C LYS A 131 -0.30 -12.54 -1.70
N THR A 132 -0.70 -11.35 -2.15
CA THR A 132 -1.79 -10.55 -1.55
C THR A 132 -3.10 -11.31 -1.33
N TYR A 133 -3.37 -12.37 -2.12
CA TYR A 133 -4.56 -13.22 -1.94
C TYR A 133 -4.56 -14.06 -0.67
N TYR A 134 -3.40 -14.24 -0.03
CA TYR A 134 -3.30 -14.94 1.26
C TYR A 134 -2.59 -14.11 2.34
N SER A 135 -1.63 -13.25 1.99
CA SER A 135 -0.76 -12.54 2.96
C SER A 135 -1.32 -11.21 3.50
N TYR A 136 -2.60 -10.92 3.28
CA TYR A 136 -3.26 -9.75 3.86
C TYR A 136 -3.53 -9.95 5.36
N PHE A 137 -3.70 -8.85 6.08
CA PHE A 137 -4.06 -8.88 7.51
C PHE A 137 -5.21 -7.91 7.80
N GLY A 138 -5.89 -8.16 8.92
CA GLY A 138 -6.97 -7.31 9.41
C GLY A 138 -6.76 -6.95 10.88
N VAL A 139 -6.98 -5.70 11.24
CA VAL A 139 -6.94 -5.21 12.62
C VAL A 139 -8.36 -5.03 13.11
N TYR A 140 -8.76 -5.81 14.11
CA TYR A 140 -10.11 -5.81 14.70
C TYR A 140 -10.08 -5.23 16.11
N GLU A 141 -11.21 -5.18 16.81
CA GLU A 141 -11.29 -4.55 18.13
C GLU A 141 -10.45 -5.27 19.20
N ASP A 142 -10.33 -6.60 19.11
CA ASP A 142 -9.68 -7.45 20.12
C ASP A 142 -8.46 -8.24 19.61
N TYR A 143 -8.27 -8.30 18.29
CA TYR A 143 -7.23 -9.14 17.70
C TYR A 143 -6.76 -8.64 16.32
N ILE A 144 -5.61 -9.15 15.89
CA ILE A 144 -5.11 -9.05 14.51
C ILE A 144 -5.31 -10.39 13.81
N ASP A 145 -6.02 -10.39 12.68
CA ASP A 145 -6.15 -11.52 11.77
C ASP A 145 -4.93 -11.60 10.85
N VAL A 146 -4.18 -12.70 10.94
CA VAL A 146 -2.97 -12.94 10.13
C VAL A 146 -3.06 -14.24 9.34
N ASP A 147 -2.30 -14.37 8.26
CA ASP A 147 -2.26 -15.60 7.45
C ASP A 147 -1.63 -16.78 8.22
N ASP A 148 -2.29 -17.94 8.14
CA ASP A 148 -1.75 -19.25 8.53
C ASP A 148 -2.05 -20.31 7.44
N THR A 149 -2.12 -19.88 6.18
CA THR A 149 -2.42 -20.79 5.09
C THR A 149 -1.29 -21.81 4.93
N ARG A 150 -1.59 -23.09 5.24
CA ARG A 150 -0.62 -24.20 5.12
C ARG A 150 -0.15 -24.39 3.68
N GLY A 151 1.16 -24.56 3.52
CA GLY A 151 1.81 -24.97 2.27
C GLY A 151 3.22 -24.40 2.17
N PHE A 152 4.18 -25.21 1.72
CA PHE A 152 5.57 -24.75 1.51
C PHE A 152 5.72 -23.91 0.22
N ILE A 153 4.82 -24.09 -0.75
CA ILE A 153 4.90 -23.44 -2.06
C ILE A 153 3.93 -22.26 -2.11
N ALA A 154 4.45 -21.07 -2.42
CA ALA A 154 3.68 -19.82 -2.53
C ALA A 154 2.49 -19.94 -3.50
N LEU A 155 2.68 -20.65 -4.63
CA LEU A 155 1.62 -20.89 -5.61
C LEU A 155 0.40 -21.61 -5.01
N ILE A 156 0.63 -22.62 -4.17
CA ILE A 156 -0.47 -23.36 -3.52
C ILE A 156 -1.24 -22.45 -2.57
N LYS A 157 -0.54 -21.61 -1.80
CA LYS A 157 -1.18 -20.63 -0.91
C LYS A 157 -1.98 -19.60 -1.70
N THR A 158 -1.43 -19.07 -2.79
CA THR A 158 -2.13 -18.16 -3.71
C THR A 158 -3.38 -18.80 -4.27
N ILE A 159 -3.32 -20.03 -4.79
CA ILE A 159 -4.51 -20.73 -5.30
C ILE A 159 -5.56 -20.87 -4.20
N LYS A 160 -5.18 -21.33 -3.00
CA LYS A 160 -6.11 -21.41 -1.85
C LYS A 160 -6.73 -20.06 -1.52
N GLY A 161 -5.94 -18.99 -1.48
CA GLY A 161 -6.41 -17.63 -1.24
C GLY A 161 -7.41 -17.14 -2.28
N ILE A 162 -7.12 -17.37 -3.56
CA ILE A 162 -8.03 -17.05 -4.69
C ILE A 162 -9.38 -17.75 -4.52
N PHE A 163 -9.40 -19.01 -4.11
CA PHE A 163 -10.63 -19.77 -3.87
C PHE A 163 -11.28 -19.53 -2.49
N GLY A 164 -10.85 -18.51 -1.74
CA GLY A 164 -11.40 -18.19 -0.42
C GLY A 164 -11.07 -19.22 0.67
N ARG A 165 -10.09 -20.10 0.42
CA ARG A 165 -9.61 -21.13 1.35
C ARG A 165 -8.35 -20.70 2.12
N ARG A 166 -8.13 -19.39 2.25
CA ARG A 166 -7.11 -18.83 3.16
C ARG A 166 -7.45 -19.28 4.58
N LYS A 167 -6.46 -19.73 5.32
CA LYS A 167 -6.58 -19.93 6.77
C LYS A 167 -5.97 -18.75 7.47
N SER A 168 -6.60 -18.30 8.55
CA SER A 168 -6.05 -17.25 9.38
C SER A 168 -6.01 -17.65 10.84
N ILE A 169 -5.14 -16.97 11.58
CA ILE A 169 -5.05 -17.03 13.04
C ILE A 169 -5.39 -15.64 13.56
N HIS A 170 -6.20 -15.61 14.62
CA HIS A 170 -6.46 -14.39 15.37
C HIS A 170 -5.44 -14.28 16.50
N ILE A 171 -4.71 -13.17 16.52
CA ILE A 171 -3.69 -12.89 17.54
C ILE A 171 -4.24 -11.80 18.46
N PRO A 172 -4.64 -12.14 19.69
CA PRO A 172 -5.07 -11.16 20.69
C PRO A 172 -3.97 -10.14 20.98
N TYR A 173 -4.35 -8.89 21.26
CA TYR A 173 -3.39 -7.82 21.54
C TYR A 173 -2.48 -8.10 22.74
N GLU A 174 -3.00 -8.76 23.77
CA GLU A 174 -2.26 -9.23 24.95
C GLU A 174 -1.10 -10.18 24.63
N ASN A 175 -1.15 -10.87 23.49
CA ASN A 175 -0.11 -11.81 23.08
C ASN A 175 1.00 -11.15 22.25
N ILE A 176 0.86 -9.87 21.92
CA ILE A 176 1.81 -9.12 21.10
C ILE A 176 2.84 -8.47 22.02
N LYS A 177 4.11 -8.82 21.81
CA LYS A 177 5.23 -8.28 22.57
C LYS A 177 5.69 -6.92 22.03
N SER A 178 5.79 -6.81 20.70
CA SER A 178 6.27 -5.60 20.03
C SER A 178 5.97 -5.62 18.54
N MET A 179 5.92 -4.44 17.94
CA MET A 179 5.86 -4.24 16.51
C MET A 179 7.00 -3.35 16.03
N GLU A 180 7.51 -3.62 14.83
CA GLU A 180 8.50 -2.78 14.16
C GLU A 180 8.05 -2.49 12.72
N ILE A 181 8.05 -1.21 12.34
CA ILE A 181 7.82 -0.78 10.97
C ILE A 181 9.13 -1.01 10.19
N MET A 182 9.12 -2.01 9.31
CA MET A 182 10.25 -2.34 8.47
C MET A 182 10.08 -1.78 7.06
N PHE A 183 11.07 -1.02 6.61
CA PHE A 183 11.17 -0.52 5.25
C PHE A 183 12.57 -0.82 4.71
N ASP A 184 12.68 -1.68 3.70
CA ASP A 184 13.97 -2.08 3.15
C ASP A 184 14.56 -1.01 2.23
N THR A 185 15.57 -0.30 2.73
CA THR A 185 16.30 0.74 2.01
C THR A 185 17.52 0.23 1.25
N HIS A 186 17.82 -1.07 1.24
CA HIS A 186 19.02 -1.59 0.57
C HIS A 186 18.87 -1.70 -0.96
N GLY A 187 17.64 -1.57 -1.47
CA GLY A 187 17.34 -1.79 -2.87
C GLY A 187 17.55 -3.25 -3.31
N HIS A 188 16.98 -3.63 -4.44
CA HIS A 188 17.35 -4.89 -5.09
C HIS A 188 18.81 -4.81 -5.56
N GLY A 189 19.69 -5.66 -4.99
CA GLY A 189 21.15 -5.60 -4.98
C GLY A 189 21.91 -5.58 -6.31
N SER A 190 21.62 -4.64 -7.20
CA SER A 190 22.43 -4.36 -8.38
C SER A 190 22.43 -2.86 -8.68
N ILE A 191 23.57 -2.25 -8.39
CA ILE A 191 24.02 -0.93 -8.87
C ILE A 191 23.39 0.26 -8.10
N GLN A 192 24.20 0.84 -7.19
CA GLN A 192 23.94 2.00 -6.32
C GLN A 192 23.35 3.24 -7.04
N GLY A 193 23.44 3.32 -8.37
CA GLY A 193 22.89 4.41 -9.19
C GLY A 193 21.36 4.34 -9.43
N LEU A 194 20.70 3.24 -9.05
CA LEU A 194 19.26 3.01 -9.28
C LEU A 194 18.40 3.02 -7.99
N ASP A 195 19.01 3.31 -6.83
CA ASP A 195 18.35 3.23 -5.51
C ASP A 195 17.35 4.37 -5.22
N HIS A 196 17.30 5.40 -6.06
CA HIS A 196 16.37 6.54 -5.90
C HIS A 196 15.21 6.59 -6.92
N ARG A 197 15.13 5.65 -7.86
CA ARG A 197 14.00 5.66 -8.82
C ARG A 197 12.76 5.10 -8.13
N ARG A 198 11.62 5.81 -8.20
CA ARG A 198 10.31 5.25 -7.78
C ARG A 198 10.04 3.97 -8.56
N ARG A 199 10.18 2.82 -7.90
CA ARG A 199 10.04 1.51 -8.53
C ARG A 199 8.54 1.15 -8.55
N GLN A 200 7.89 1.33 -9.70
CA GLN A 200 6.43 1.20 -9.82
C GLN A 200 5.91 -0.25 -9.81
N MET A 201 6.78 -1.25 -10.00
CA MET A 201 6.42 -2.67 -10.03
C MET A 201 6.69 -3.32 -8.67
N TYR A 202 5.78 -4.19 -8.18
CA TYR A 202 5.94 -4.84 -6.85
C TYR A 202 7.24 -5.61 -6.69
N ARG A 203 7.83 -6.13 -7.77
CA ARG A 203 9.12 -6.85 -7.72
C ARG A 203 10.29 -5.94 -7.47
N ASN A 204 10.15 -4.68 -7.87
CA ASN A 204 11.24 -3.73 -7.82
C ASN A 204 11.09 -2.80 -6.61
N ARG A 205 9.92 -2.66 -5.97
CA ARG A 205 9.73 -1.79 -4.80
C ARG A 205 10.37 -2.34 -3.53
N GLU A 206 10.62 -1.44 -2.59
CA GLU A 206 11.13 -1.72 -1.25
C GLU A 206 10.14 -2.59 -0.47
N PHE A 207 10.66 -3.53 0.32
CA PHE A 207 9.84 -4.36 1.21
C PHE A 207 9.30 -3.49 2.35
N PHE A 208 7.98 -3.36 2.45
CA PHE A 208 7.32 -2.55 3.46
C PHE A 208 6.33 -3.38 4.28
N VAL A 209 6.69 -3.69 5.52
CA VAL A 209 5.90 -4.55 6.41
C VAL A 209 5.95 -4.08 7.86
N ILE A 210 5.03 -4.58 8.68
CA ILE A 210 5.18 -4.60 10.13
C ILE A 210 5.74 -5.97 10.51
N ASN A 211 6.88 -5.99 11.20
CA ASN A 211 7.30 -7.17 11.92
C ASN A 211 6.64 -7.18 13.29
N MET A 212 5.71 -8.10 13.49
CA MET A 212 5.04 -8.32 14.76
C MET A 212 5.65 -9.53 15.46
N VAL A 213 6.09 -9.33 16.71
CA VAL A 213 6.66 -10.39 17.55
C VAL A 213 5.70 -10.65 18.71
N THR A 214 5.36 -11.91 18.93
CA THR A 214 4.49 -12.34 20.03
C THR A 214 5.31 -12.81 21.24
N TYR A 215 4.68 -12.87 22.42
CA TYR A 215 5.36 -13.31 23.65
C TYR A 215 5.84 -14.77 23.59
N ASP A 216 5.19 -15.61 22.78
CA ASP A 216 5.61 -17.00 22.52
C ASP A 216 6.79 -17.11 21.52
N GLY A 217 7.35 -15.98 21.06
CA GLY A 217 8.51 -15.91 20.20
C GLY A 217 8.22 -16.11 18.70
N LYS A 218 6.95 -16.18 18.30
CA LYS A 218 6.60 -16.18 16.87
C LYS A 218 6.71 -14.79 16.26
N THR A 219 7.05 -14.75 14.98
CA THR A 219 7.14 -13.52 14.20
C THR A 219 6.20 -13.58 13.01
N TYR A 220 5.44 -12.52 12.81
CA TYR A 220 4.51 -12.35 11.70
C TYR A 220 4.88 -11.11 10.90
N GLN A 221 4.90 -11.24 9.57
CA GLN A 221 5.14 -10.12 8.66
C GLN A 221 3.81 -9.63 8.09
N LEU A 222 3.40 -8.42 8.47
CA LEU A 222 2.13 -7.82 8.08
C LEU A 222 2.36 -6.87 6.91
N ASN A 223 1.76 -7.16 5.76
CA ASN A 223 2.07 -6.48 4.50
C ASN A 223 1.47 -5.06 4.40
N LEU A 224 2.32 -4.04 4.21
CA LEU A 224 1.93 -2.64 4.05
C LEU A 224 2.09 -2.11 2.62
N ASP A 225 2.36 -2.95 1.64
CA ASP A 225 2.74 -2.59 0.27
C ASP A 225 1.79 -1.65 -0.47
N ARG A 226 0.52 -1.58 -0.08
CA ARG A 226 -0.46 -0.71 -0.78
C ARG A 226 -0.43 0.73 -0.29
N THR A 227 0.17 0.97 0.88
CA THR A 227 0.35 2.33 1.44
C THR A 227 1.30 3.18 0.58
N PHE A 228 2.11 2.56 -0.28
CA PHE A 228 2.90 3.27 -1.30
C PHE A 228 2.02 4.12 -2.23
N TYR A 229 0.80 3.67 -2.53
CA TYR A 229 -0.10 4.37 -3.45
C TYR A 229 -0.83 5.50 -2.71
N LYS A 230 -0.62 6.73 -3.18
CA LYS A 230 -1.12 7.96 -2.53
C LYS A 230 -2.63 8.00 -2.37
N ASP A 231 -3.36 7.42 -3.31
CA ASP A 231 -4.81 7.44 -3.37
C ASP A 231 -5.44 6.14 -2.82
N ASP A 232 -4.64 5.27 -2.18
CA ASP A 232 -5.14 4.03 -1.62
C ASP A 232 -5.70 4.25 -0.19
N PRO A 233 -6.94 3.82 0.11
CA PRO A 233 -7.52 3.79 1.45
C PRO A 233 -6.58 3.31 2.56
N GLU A 234 -5.77 2.27 2.30
CA GLU A 234 -4.83 1.73 3.28
C GLU A 234 -3.78 2.77 3.71
N ARG A 235 -3.45 3.72 2.81
CA ARG A 235 -2.56 4.83 3.14
C ARG A 235 -3.21 5.84 4.10
N HIS A 236 -4.52 6.07 3.96
CA HIS A 236 -5.27 6.96 4.84
C HIS A 236 -5.45 6.35 6.23
N ASP A 237 -5.65 5.03 6.29
CA ASP A 237 -5.84 4.28 7.54
C ASP A 237 -4.51 4.02 8.27
N PHE A 238 -3.37 4.21 7.61
CA PHE A 238 -2.04 3.87 8.11
C PHE A 238 -1.76 4.43 9.52
N ASN A 239 -1.88 5.76 9.71
CA ASN A 239 -1.59 6.36 11.00
C ASN A 239 -2.63 5.99 12.05
N ALA A 240 -3.92 5.98 11.69
CA ALA A 240 -5.01 5.61 12.60
C ALA A 240 -4.85 4.18 13.15
N MET A 241 -4.36 3.24 12.33
CA MET A 241 -4.03 1.89 12.78
C MET A 241 -2.92 1.89 13.83
N PHE A 242 -1.87 2.69 13.65
CA PHE A 242 -0.78 2.75 14.64
C PHE A 242 -1.20 3.48 15.92
N ASP A 243 -2.00 4.53 15.80
CA ASP A 243 -2.58 5.22 16.96
C ASP A 243 -3.43 4.23 17.77
N PHE A 244 -4.21 3.37 17.11
CA PHE A 244 -4.97 2.31 17.75
C PHE A 244 -4.07 1.25 18.43
N PHE A 245 -2.93 0.88 17.83
CA PHE A 245 -1.98 -0.03 18.50
C PHE A 245 -1.37 0.58 19.76
N GLU A 246 -1.05 1.87 19.72
CA GLU A 246 -0.55 2.61 20.88
C GLU A 246 -1.61 2.71 21.99
N GLU A 247 -2.88 2.94 21.64
CA GLU A 247 -4.01 2.90 22.58
C GLU A 247 -4.18 1.52 23.24
N LYS A 248 -3.91 0.43 22.50
CA LYS A 248 -3.88 -0.94 23.04
C LYS A 248 -2.61 -1.26 23.84
N GLY A 249 -1.70 -0.30 24.01
CA GLY A 249 -0.48 -0.46 24.79
C GLY A 249 0.61 -1.28 24.09
N ILE A 250 0.53 -1.45 22.77
CA ILE A 250 1.49 -2.25 22.00
C ILE A 250 2.68 -1.35 21.62
N PRO A 251 3.92 -1.71 22.01
CA PRO A 251 5.09 -0.95 21.62
C PRO A 251 5.33 -1.03 20.10
N VAL A 252 5.33 0.12 19.42
CA VAL A 252 5.62 0.23 17.98
C VAL A 252 6.92 1.00 17.77
N SER A 253 7.91 0.35 17.16
CA SER A 253 9.17 0.96 16.73
C SER A 253 9.06 1.45 15.27
N ASP A 254 9.43 2.71 15.02
CA ASP A 254 9.50 3.31 13.67
C ASP A 254 10.89 3.92 13.43
N PRO A 255 11.92 3.08 13.22
CA PRO A 255 13.31 3.54 13.13
C PRO A 255 13.58 4.44 11.90
N LYS A 256 12.71 4.39 10.89
CA LYS A 256 12.84 5.15 9.64
C LYS A 256 11.96 6.39 9.58
N MET A 257 11.24 6.71 10.66
CA MET A 257 10.34 7.87 10.75
C MET A 257 9.28 7.88 9.62
N ILE A 258 8.73 6.70 9.32
CA ILE A 258 7.72 6.52 8.28
C ILE A 258 6.40 7.21 8.69
N ARG A 259 5.94 7.02 9.93
CA ARG A 259 4.73 7.67 10.46
C ARG A 259 4.84 9.19 10.39
N TYR A 260 5.98 9.73 10.82
CA TYR A 260 6.27 11.17 10.71
C TYR A 260 6.13 11.65 9.26
N SER A 261 6.67 10.89 8.30
CA SER A 261 6.60 11.25 6.88
C SER A 261 5.15 11.26 6.36
N PHE A 262 4.30 10.35 6.85
CA PHE A 262 2.88 10.33 6.51
C PHE A 262 2.12 11.53 7.09
N VAL A 263 2.35 11.85 8.37
CA VAL A 263 1.73 13.00 9.06
C VAL A 263 2.08 14.32 8.37
N ASN A 264 3.33 14.49 7.95
CA ASN A 264 3.81 15.73 7.32
C ASN A 264 3.62 15.76 5.79
N TYR A 265 2.92 14.77 5.22
CA TYR A 265 2.71 14.64 3.77
C TYR A 265 4.02 14.60 2.94
N GLU A 266 5.10 14.16 3.55
CA GLU A 266 6.40 14.03 2.93
C GLU A 266 6.51 12.73 2.11
N ASP A 267 7.53 12.62 1.28
CA ASP A 267 7.83 11.38 0.57
C ASP A 267 8.55 10.42 1.52
N PHE A 268 7.78 9.51 2.15
CA PHE A 268 8.30 8.59 3.16
C PHE A 268 9.43 7.70 2.64
N VAL A 269 9.46 7.38 1.35
CA VAL A 269 10.55 6.60 0.75
C VAL A 269 11.83 7.44 0.82
N ILE A 270 11.79 8.68 0.34
CA ILE A 270 12.95 9.59 0.37
C ILE A 270 13.46 9.79 1.81
N ASN A 271 12.55 9.94 2.76
CA ASN A 271 12.92 10.11 4.17
C ASN A 271 13.53 8.85 4.79
N ALA A 272 13.00 7.67 4.46
CA ALA A 272 13.57 6.40 4.90
C ALA A 272 15.02 6.23 4.41
N TYR A 273 15.33 6.66 3.18
CA TYR A 273 16.71 6.64 2.67
C TYR A 273 17.62 7.65 3.39
N LYS A 274 17.12 8.85 3.75
CA LYS A 274 17.91 9.86 4.48
C LYS A 274 18.29 9.40 5.89
N THR A 275 17.42 8.66 6.57
CA THR A 275 17.69 8.17 7.93
C THR A 275 18.79 7.10 7.96
N VAL A 276 18.99 6.34 6.87
CA VAL A 276 20.15 5.44 6.72
C VAL A 276 21.45 6.23 6.71
N GLY A 277 21.53 7.30 5.91
CA GLY A 277 22.75 8.10 5.73
C GLY A 277 23.21 8.85 7.00
N LYS A 278 22.33 9.05 7.98
CA LYS A 278 22.67 9.68 9.27
C LYS A 278 23.26 8.71 10.30
N ASN A 279 23.04 7.41 10.15
CA ASN A 279 23.56 6.39 11.07
C ASN A 279 24.94 5.85 10.64
N VAL A 280 25.57 6.45 9.62
CA VAL A 280 26.91 6.09 9.10
C VAL A 280 27.92 7.22 9.40
N GLN A 281 27.63 8.10 10.37
CA GLN A 281 28.57 9.11 10.87
C GLN A 281 28.90 8.86 12.34
#